data_AF-A0A9P9D9G3-F1
#
_entry.id   AF-A0A9P9D9G3-F1
#
_cell.length_a   1.000
_cell.length_b   1.000
_cell.length_c   1.000
_cell.angle_alpha   90.00
_cell.angle_beta   90.00
_cell.angle_gamma   90.00
#
_symmetry.space_group_name_H-M   'P 1'
#
loop_
_entity.id
_entity.type
_entity.pdbx_description
1 polymer ?
#
loop_
_entity_poly.entity_id
_entity_poly.type
_entity_poly.pdbx_seq_one_letter_code
_entity_poly.pdbx_strand_id
1 'polypeptide(L)'
;MTEIKKPNIVGLNVYLGGKPFINTNIIDVITGLWENIKNNLLNLGDEYTVIDSRGELHTLTVPKSTGKNHRLAVEIVDQWKFAENLDNEGRFRAIDNDICKCPCYIKILENSEDESQNIKQEHLKGGPWWHWGQQLQNKETIKVDRVWWINCDTSEWGFVGEEKAPRRVRDEQHITGIFLEKGKELRTLLLRHKKVLKDVDQVLCFALGKLDFIRWNRRPWMQHVLAEVISATLTEIRENASLTELSLQVPRPPVEVYAYDPAYDEPSKIVLEEHLSINIRDFSLYKEITDKTFVICITPSAPVCQIIADIADPLAMLCYPIAKNYLQCPEAEENFVDRATKRLVEYRERCFPPEKWGDFQAMMNTDKGEREYKSSMGRTPAELRVAGVTDGEEIAKSKYDSKWITKVCFGDLKLYVRKKAEK
;
A
#
# COMPACT_ATOMS: atom_id res chain seq x y z
N MET A 1 -21.06 -11.59 1.21
CA MET A 1 -19.60 -11.62 0.97
C MET A 1 -19.29 -10.47 0.04
N THR A 2 -18.95 -9.32 0.61
CA THR A 2 -18.53 -8.13 -0.13
C THR A 2 -17.10 -8.35 -0.60
N GLU A 3 -16.89 -8.24 -1.90
CA GLU A 3 -15.60 -8.46 -2.55
C GLU A 3 -14.64 -7.34 -2.10
N ILE A 4 -13.60 -7.68 -1.34
CA ILE A 4 -12.55 -6.75 -0.95
C ILE A 4 -11.81 -6.35 -2.23
N LYS A 5 -12.07 -5.13 -2.72
CA LYS A 5 -11.41 -4.60 -3.92
C LYS A 5 -9.91 -4.48 -3.66
N LYS A 6 -9.12 -5.10 -4.54
CA LYS A 6 -7.65 -5.09 -4.52
C LYS A 6 -7.10 -3.66 -4.68
N PRO A 7 -5.95 -3.32 -4.08
CA PRO A 7 -5.39 -1.97 -4.12
C PRO A 7 -4.94 -1.55 -5.54
N ASN A 8 -5.34 -0.34 -5.89
CA ASN A 8 -4.92 0.58 -6.97
C ASN A 8 -4.10 0.08 -8.18
N ILE A 9 -4.69 -0.85 -8.94
CA ILE A 9 -4.67 -0.81 -10.43
C ILE A 9 -5.79 0.15 -10.94
N VAL A 10 -6.63 0.66 -10.03
CA VAL A 10 -7.85 1.42 -10.32
C VAL A 10 -7.54 2.73 -11.04
N GLY A 11 -6.47 3.46 -10.72
CA GLY A 11 -6.06 4.64 -11.50
C GLY A 11 -5.93 4.33 -12.99
N LEU A 12 -5.02 3.44 -13.36
CA LEU A 12 -4.77 3.11 -14.78
C LEU A 12 -5.97 2.44 -15.47
N ASN A 13 -6.68 1.53 -14.79
CA ASN A 13 -7.88 0.89 -15.36
C ASN A 13 -9.06 1.86 -15.52
N VAL A 14 -9.21 2.85 -14.65
CA VAL A 14 -10.21 3.92 -14.80
C VAL A 14 -9.82 4.83 -15.98
N TYR A 15 -8.54 5.17 -16.14
CA TYR A 15 -8.05 5.99 -17.26
C TYR A 15 -8.14 5.27 -18.61
N LEU A 16 -7.93 3.96 -18.65
CA LEU A 16 -8.06 3.15 -19.86
C LEU A 16 -9.50 2.69 -20.14
N GLY A 17 -10.47 3.10 -19.31
CA GLY A 17 -11.88 2.70 -19.46
C GLY A 17 -12.09 1.18 -19.34
N GLY A 18 -11.31 0.51 -18.49
CA GLY A 18 -11.34 -0.94 -18.29
C GLY A 18 -10.62 -1.76 -19.37
N LYS A 19 -9.93 -1.11 -20.32
CA LYS A 19 -9.15 -1.78 -21.36
C LYS A 19 -7.78 -2.20 -20.82
N PRO A 20 -7.23 -3.34 -21.29
CA PRO A 20 -5.89 -3.76 -20.90
C PRO A 20 -4.84 -2.74 -21.38
N PHE A 21 -3.87 -2.43 -20.52
CA PHE A 21 -2.77 -1.51 -20.80
C PHE A 21 -1.94 -1.93 -22.01
N ILE A 22 -1.77 -3.25 -22.22
CA ILE A 22 -1.22 -3.82 -23.45
C ILE A 22 -2.37 -4.48 -24.21
N ASN A 23 -2.68 -3.94 -25.37
CA ASN A 23 -3.68 -4.49 -26.30
C ASN A 23 -2.98 -5.10 -27.53
N THR A 24 -3.77 -5.70 -28.43
CA THR A 24 -3.26 -6.30 -29.67
C THR A 24 -2.47 -5.31 -30.52
N ASN A 25 -2.91 -4.04 -30.59
CA ASN A 25 -2.23 -3.01 -31.38
C ASN A 25 -0.83 -2.73 -30.85
N ILE A 26 -0.64 -2.73 -29.52
CA ILE A 26 0.69 -2.55 -28.91
C ILE A 26 1.59 -3.75 -29.22
N ILE A 27 1.04 -4.97 -29.22
CA ILE A 27 1.80 -6.17 -29.61
C ILE A 27 2.23 -6.09 -31.09
N ASP A 28 1.35 -5.64 -31.98
CA ASP A 28 1.65 -5.47 -33.39
C ASP A 28 2.73 -4.41 -33.61
N VAL A 29 2.66 -3.29 -32.87
CA VAL A 29 3.69 -2.24 -32.87
C VAL A 29 5.04 -2.80 -32.40
N ILE A 30 5.08 -3.51 -31.27
CA ILE A 30 6.32 -4.12 -30.75
C ILE A 30 6.90 -5.10 -31.77
N THR A 31 6.05 -5.93 -32.39
CA THR A 31 6.47 -6.90 -33.41
C THR A 31 7.02 -6.21 -34.65
N GLY A 32 6.38 -5.14 -35.11
CA GLY A 32 6.82 -4.35 -36.25
C GLY A 32 8.15 -3.64 -36.00
N LEU A 33 8.31 -2.97 -34.85
CA LEU A 33 9.57 -2.35 -34.45
C LEU A 33 10.69 -3.39 -34.37
N TRP A 34 10.37 -4.57 -33.84
CA TRP A 34 11.33 -5.65 -33.74
C TRP A 34 11.78 -6.16 -35.11
N GLU A 35 10.85 -6.47 -36.03
CA GLU A 35 11.22 -6.90 -37.38
C GLU A 35 12.01 -5.82 -38.12
N ASN A 36 11.71 -4.54 -37.90
CA ASN A 36 12.50 -3.45 -38.48
C ASN A 36 13.93 -3.40 -37.92
N ILE A 37 14.11 -3.55 -36.61
CA ILE A 37 15.45 -3.62 -36.01
C ILE A 37 16.21 -4.86 -36.52
N LYS A 38 15.57 -6.03 -36.51
CA LYS A 38 16.15 -7.31 -36.93
C LYS A 38 16.61 -7.32 -38.39
N ASN A 39 15.83 -6.71 -39.27
CA ASN A 39 16.15 -6.64 -40.69
C ASN A 39 17.06 -5.43 -41.03
N ASN A 40 17.65 -4.76 -40.02
CA ASN A 40 18.48 -3.55 -40.16
C ASN A 40 17.80 -2.43 -40.96
N LEU A 41 16.48 -2.28 -40.80
CA LEU A 41 15.67 -1.27 -41.46
C LEU A 41 15.57 0.03 -40.65
N LEU A 42 16.11 0.06 -39.43
CA LEU A 42 16.16 1.25 -38.56
C LEU A 42 17.60 1.50 -38.11
N ASN A 43 18.08 2.71 -38.39
CA ASN A 43 19.38 3.25 -37.99
C ASN A 43 19.22 4.33 -36.92
N LEU A 44 20.33 4.72 -36.29
CA LEU A 44 20.33 5.84 -35.34
C LEU A 44 19.86 7.13 -36.01
N GLY A 45 18.90 7.81 -35.40
CA GLY A 45 18.30 9.01 -35.94
C GLY A 45 17.16 8.78 -36.93
N ASP A 46 16.86 7.53 -37.32
CA ASP A 46 15.69 7.24 -38.14
C ASP A 46 14.41 7.50 -37.36
N GLU A 47 13.36 7.94 -38.06
CA GLU A 47 12.03 8.10 -37.46
C GLU A 47 11.27 6.79 -37.53
N TYR A 48 10.50 6.50 -36.47
CA TYR A 48 9.60 5.36 -36.41
C TYR A 48 8.29 5.76 -35.73
N THR A 49 7.22 5.05 -36.03
CA THR A 49 5.91 5.33 -35.45
C THR A 49 5.53 4.29 -34.40
N VAL A 50 4.87 4.77 -33.34
CA VAL A 50 4.29 3.95 -32.27
C VAL A 50 2.90 4.46 -31.93
N ILE A 51 2.05 3.57 -31.42
CA ILE A 51 0.72 3.91 -30.97
C ILE A 51 0.74 4.01 -29.45
N ASP A 52 0.17 5.08 -28.89
CA ASP A 52 0.07 5.25 -27.44
C ASP A 52 -1.06 4.40 -26.81
N SER A 53 -1.20 4.52 -25.48
CA SER A 53 -2.26 3.82 -24.75
C SER A 53 -3.69 4.28 -25.08
N ARG A 54 -3.85 5.40 -25.81
CA ARG A 54 -5.13 5.97 -26.26
C ARG A 54 -5.43 5.65 -27.73
N GLY A 55 -4.48 5.07 -28.46
CA GLY A 55 -4.62 4.78 -29.89
C GLY A 55 -4.11 5.89 -30.82
N GLU A 56 -3.48 6.93 -30.28
CA GLU A 56 -2.90 8.01 -31.07
C GLU A 56 -1.53 7.60 -31.60
N LEU A 57 -1.23 8.00 -32.84
CA LEU A 57 0.04 7.70 -33.51
C LEU A 57 1.08 8.78 -33.18
N HIS A 58 2.23 8.36 -32.66
CA HIS A 58 3.36 9.22 -32.33
C HIS A 58 4.55 8.88 -33.22
N THR A 59 5.28 9.89 -33.68
CA THR A 59 6.54 9.71 -34.43
C THR A 59 7.69 9.96 -33.48
N LEU A 60 8.49 8.93 -33.24
CA LEU A 60 9.66 8.96 -32.38
C LEU A 60 10.93 8.83 -33.23
N THR A 61 12.06 9.26 -32.68
CA THR A 61 13.36 9.13 -33.34
C THR A 61 14.19 8.07 -32.63
N VAL A 62 14.84 7.18 -33.38
CA VAL A 62 15.81 6.23 -32.83
C VAL A 62 16.92 7.06 -32.14
N PRO A 63 17.20 6.84 -30.84
CA PRO A 63 18.16 7.65 -30.12
C PRO A 63 19.52 7.70 -30.83
N LYS A 64 20.19 8.85 -30.79
CA LYS A 64 21.54 8.99 -31.35
C LYS A 64 22.56 8.46 -30.34
N SER A 65 23.56 7.70 -30.81
CA SER A 65 24.70 7.25 -30.00
C SER A 65 26.00 7.88 -30.50
N THR A 66 26.89 8.25 -29.58
CA THR A 66 28.29 8.60 -29.90
C THR A 66 29.23 7.40 -29.79
N GLY A 67 28.75 6.26 -29.26
CA GLY A 67 29.53 5.04 -29.04
C GLY A 67 29.69 4.19 -30.29
N LYS A 68 30.89 3.62 -30.48
CA LYS A 68 31.21 2.75 -31.64
C LYS A 68 30.47 1.41 -31.63
N ASN A 69 30.02 0.95 -30.45
CA ASN A 69 29.31 -0.30 -30.28
C ASN A 69 28.04 -0.04 -29.47
N HIS A 70 26.89 -0.01 -30.14
CA HIS A 70 25.58 0.13 -29.50
C HIS A 70 24.65 -0.96 -30.02
N ARG A 71 23.66 -1.32 -29.21
CA ARG A 71 22.59 -2.24 -29.63
C ARG A 71 21.26 -1.52 -29.46
N LEU A 72 20.36 -1.69 -30.43
CA LEU A 72 18.99 -1.20 -30.31
C LEU A 72 18.15 -2.25 -29.59
N ALA A 73 17.27 -1.79 -28.70
CA ALA A 73 16.29 -2.63 -28.03
C ALA A 73 14.95 -1.91 -27.96
N VAL A 74 13.85 -2.67 -28.01
CA VAL A 74 12.52 -2.15 -27.73
C VAL A 74 12.31 -2.21 -26.21
N GLU A 75 12.21 -1.05 -25.56
CA GLU A 75 11.77 -0.96 -24.16
C GLU A 75 10.24 -0.96 -24.10
N ILE A 76 9.69 -1.80 -23.22
CA ILE A 76 8.27 -1.81 -22.88
C ILE A 76 8.15 -1.17 -21.51
N VAL A 77 7.38 -0.08 -21.42
CA VAL A 77 7.18 0.66 -20.18
C VAL A 77 6.18 -0.12 -19.33
N ASP A 78 6.56 -0.45 -18.09
CA ASP A 78 5.62 -1.08 -17.18
C ASP A 78 4.50 -0.11 -16.78
N GLN A 79 3.36 -0.65 -16.34
CA GLN A 79 2.17 0.12 -16.00
C GLN A 79 2.39 1.18 -14.91
N TRP A 80 3.36 0.98 -14.00
CA TRP A 80 3.67 1.91 -12.92
C TRP A 80 4.54 3.05 -13.42
N LYS A 81 5.61 2.72 -14.15
CA LYS A 81 6.48 3.71 -14.80
C LYS A 81 5.69 4.56 -15.81
N PHE A 82 4.69 3.98 -16.46
CA PHE A 82 3.76 4.71 -17.31
C PHE A 82 2.83 5.64 -16.51
N ALA A 83 2.31 5.18 -15.37
CA ALA A 83 1.46 6.01 -14.50
C ALA A 83 2.21 7.24 -13.92
N GLU A 84 3.53 7.15 -13.73
CA GLU A 84 4.36 8.30 -13.32
C GLU A 84 4.33 9.45 -14.35
N ASN A 85 4.01 9.16 -15.61
CA ASN A 85 3.85 10.16 -16.66
C ASN A 85 2.51 10.89 -16.62
N LEU A 86 1.56 10.47 -15.76
CA LEU A 86 0.21 11.03 -15.69
C LEU A 86 0.03 11.96 -14.46
N ASP A 87 -0.69 13.07 -14.62
CA ASP A 87 -1.19 13.89 -13.51
C ASP A 87 -2.43 13.23 -12.86
N ASN A 88 -2.99 13.88 -11.83
CA ASN A 88 -4.13 13.35 -11.09
C ASN A 88 -5.41 13.32 -11.96
N GLU A 89 -5.44 14.12 -13.02
CA GLU A 89 -6.50 14.19 -14.02
C GLU A 89 -6.29 13.19 -15.18
N GLY A 90 -5.23 12.36 -15.13
CA GLY A 90 -4.90 11.38 -16.16
C GLY A 90 -4.34 11.96 -17.45
N ARG A 91 -3.83 13.20 -17.43
CA ARG A 91 -3.16 13.86 -18.55
C ARG A 91 -1.66 13.65 -18.45
N PHE A 92 -0.97 13.60 -19.59
CA PHE A 92 0.48 13.44 -19.59
C PHE A 92 1.17 14.70 -19.04
N ARG A 93 2.00 14.55 -18.01
CA ARG A 93 2.74 15.65 -17.36
C ARG A 93 3.72 16.35 -18.31
N ALA A 94 4.36 15.57 -19.17
CA ALA A 94 5.29 16.07 -20.19
C ALA A 94 4.61 16.04 -21.55
N ILE A 95 3.86 17.10 -21.87
CA ILE A 95 3.08 17.20 -23.11
C ILE A 95 4.00 17.19 -24.35
N ASP A 96 5.22 17.71 -24.21
CA ASP A 96 6.17 17.85 -25.32
C ASP A 96 7.10 16.65 -25.51
N ASN A 97 6.99 15.60 -24.67
CA ASN A 97 7.80 14.40 -24.80
C ASN A 97 6.91 13.20 -25.16
N ASP A 98 6.83 12.91 -26.46
CA ASP A 98 5.99 11.82 -26.98
C ASP A 98 6.40 10.43 -26.46
N ILE A 99 7.65 10.25 -26.04
CA ILE A 99 8.11 8.99 -25.41
C ILE A 99 7.31 8.71 -24.13
N CYS A 100 6.99 9.74 -23.33
CA CYS A 100 6.21 9.60 -22.10
C CYS A 100 4.76 9.14 -22.34
N LYS A 101 4.27 9.28 -23.58
CA LYS A 101 2.92 8.88 -23.97
C LYS A 101 2.88 7.43 -24.44
N CYS A 102 4.03 6.86 -24.83
CA CYS A 102 4.08 5.58 -25.53
C CYS A 102 4.37 4.41 -24.56
N PRO A 103 3.64 3.29 -24.68
CA PRO A 103 3.86 2.09 -23.86
C PRO A 103 5.12 1.31 -24.26
N CYS A 104 5.71 1.64 -25.41
CA CYS A 104 6.99 1.10 -25.84
C CYS A 104 7.75 2.13 -26.70
N TYR A 105 9.08 2.03 -26.72
CA TYR A 105 9.96 2.86 -27.53
C TYR A 105 11.32 2.18 -27.74
N ILE A 106 12.09 2.61 -28.75
CA ILE A 106 13.44 2.12 -29.02
C ILE A 106 14.43 2.83 -28.10
N LYS A 107 15.28 2.06 -27.42
CA LYS A 107 16.42 2.54 -26.64
C LYS A 107 17.75 1.98 -27.13
N ILE A 108 18.83 2.68 -26.80
CA ILE A 108 20.19 2.17 -26.94
C ILE A 108 20.57 1.42 -25.66
N LEU A 109 21.10 0.22 -25.83
CA LEU A 109 21.86 -0.48 -24.80
C LEU A 109 23.34 -0.18 -24.99
N GLU A 110 23.96 0.41 -23.98
CA GLU A 110 25.42 0.57 -23.93
C GLU A 110 26.02 -0.80 -23.64
N ASN A 111 26.99 -1.23 -24.45
CA ASN A 111 27.74 -2.46 -24.20
C ASN A 111 28.64 -2.25 -22.97
N SER A 112 28.08 -2.33 -21.77
CA SER A 112 28.89 -2.57 -20.58
C SER A 112 29.27 -4.05 -20.58
N GLU A 113 30.57 -4.34 -20.53
CA GLU A 113 31.07 -5.73 -20.50
C GLU A 113 30.46 -6.53 -19.33
N ASP A 114 30.03 -5.85 -18.26
CA ASP A 114 29.40 -6.42 -17.06
C ASP A 114 27.92 -6.86 -17.24
N GLU A 115 27.12 -6.21 -18.09
CA GLU A 115 25.70 -6.60 -18.26
C GLU A 115 25.57 -7.92 -19.03
N SER A 116 26.51 -8.23 -19.92
CA SER A 116 26.47 -9.46 -20.72
C SER A 116 26.60 -10.76 -19.89
N GLN A 117 27.19 -10.69 -18.69
CA GLN A 117 27.46 -11.88 -17.85
C GLN A 117 26.29 -12.28 -16.93
N ASN A 118 25.31 -11.40 -16.68
CA ASN A 118 24.18 -11.69 -15.79
C ASN A 118 22.92 -12.20 -16.51
N ILE A 119 23.00 -12.35 -17.83
CA ILE A 119 21.86 -12.70 -18.68
C ILE A 119 21.77 -14.22 -18.78
N LYS A 120 20.76 -14.82 -18.12
CA LYS A 120 20.44 -16.24 -18.33
C LYS A 120 19.76 -16.38 -19.69
N GLN A 121 20.43 -17.01 -20.63
CA GLN A 121 19.85 -17.37 -21.93
C GLN A 121 18.84 -18.52 -21.74
N GLU A 122 17.55 -18.21 -21.74
CA GLU A 122 16.51 -19.20 -21.97
C GLU A 122 16.14 -19.18 -23.46
N HIS A 123 16.36 -20.30 -24.16
CA HIS A 123 16.02 -20.43 -25.55
C HIS A 123 14.50 -20.63 -25.72
N LEU A 124 13.75 -19.53 -25.85
CA LEU A 124 12.36 -19.61 -26.29
C LEU A 124 12.29 -19.63 -27.82
N LYS A 125 11.61 -20.64 -28.38
CA LYS A 125 11.25 -20.70 -29.80
C LYS A 125 10.04 -19.77 -30.05
N GLY A 126 10.26 -18.46 -29.95
CA GLY A 126 9.24 -17.43 -30.14
C GLY A 126 9.44 -16.27 -29.16
N GLY A 127 9.22 -15.04 -29.60
CA GLY A 127 9.27 -13.87 -28.72
C GLY A 127 8.19 -13.92 -27.64
N PRO A 128 8.33 -13.14 -26.56
CA PRO A 128 7.42 -13.17 -25.39
C PRO A 128 5.96 -12.85 -25.74
N TRP A 129 5.72 -12.12 -26.84
CA TRP A 129 4.38 -11.81 -27.32
C TRP A 129 3.57 -13.01 -27.79
N TRP A 130 4.21 -14.13 -28.17
CA TRP A 130 3.46 -15.34 -28.49
C TRP A 130 2.69 -15.84 -27.26
N HIS A 131 3.34 -15.79 -26.08
CA HIS A 131 2.70 -16.10 -24.81
C HIS A 131 1.65 -15.05 -24.41
N TRP A 132 1.94 -13.76 -24.62
CA TRP A 132 0.97 -12.68 -24.33
C TRP A 132 -0.27 -12.73 -25.23
N GLY A 133 -0.09 -13.10 -26.51
CA GLY A 133 -1.19 -13.31 -27.45
C GLY A 133 -2.11 -14.44 -27.02
N GLN A 134 -1.55 -15.55 -26.51
CA GLN A 134 -2.35 -16.63 -25.91
C GLN A 134 -3.07 -16.19 -24.64
N GLN A 135 -2.41 -15.44 -23.76
CA GLN A 135 -3.03 -14.91 -22.54
C GLN A 135 -4.20 -13.96 -22.87
N LEU A 136 -4.04 -13.08 -23.86
CA LEU A 136 -5.11 -12.19 -24.33
C LEU A 136 -6.29 -12.95 -24.94
N GLN A 137 -6.02 -13.97 -25.76
CA GLN A 137 -7.09 -14.83 -26.31
C GLN A 137 -7.89 -15.51 -25.19
N ASN A 138 -7.23 -15.85 -24.08
CA ASN A 138 -7.84 -16.45 -22.90
C ASN A 138 -8.44 -15.42 -21.91
N LYS A 139 -8.41 -14.12 -22.23
CA LYS A 139 -8.83 -13.00 -21.35
C LYS A 139 -8.07 -12.94 -20.01
N GLU A 140 -6.84 -13.44 -19.99
CA GLU A 140 -5.95 -13.35 -18.84
C GLU A 140 -5.24 -12.00 -18.82
N THR A 141 -4.98 -11.45 -17.64
CA THR A 141 -4.16 -10.25 -17.50
C THR A 141 -2.70 -10.57 -17.84
N ILE A 142 -2.15 -9.95 -18.88
CA ILE A 142 -0.73 -10.02 -19.19
C ILE A 142 0.04 -9.39 -18.02
N LYS A 143 0.89 -10.19 -17.37
CA LYS A 143 1.89 -9.66 -16.44
C LYS A 143 3.19 -9.48 -17.21
N VAL A 144 3.62 -8.23 -17.37
CA VAL A 144 4.95 -7.92 -17.89
C VAL A 144 5.88 -7.83 -16.68
N ASP A 145 6.43 -8.96 -16.27
CA ASP A 145 7.37 -9.08 -15.14
C ASP A 145 8.81 -9.34 -15.60
N ARG A 146 9.06 -9.16 -16.89
CA ARG A 146 10.30 -9.57 -17.58
C ARG A 146 10.74 -8.51 -18.56
N VAL A 147 12.00 -8.08 -18.45
CA VAL A 147 12.67 -7.28 -19.47
C VAL A 147 13.29 -8.24 -20.48
N TRP A 148 12.77 -8.18 -21.70
CA TRP A 148 13.23 -9.01 -22.80
C TRP A 148 14.17 -8.21 -23.68
N TRP A 149 15.23 -8.87 -24.15
CA TRP A 149 16.05 -8.34 -25.21
C TRP A 149 16.19 -9.38 -26.30
N ILE A 150 16.58 -8.93 -27.48
CA ILE A 150 16.86 -9.81 -28.60
C ILE A 150 18.22 -9.49 -29.16
N ASN A 151 18.98 -10.55 -29.38
CA ASN A 151 20.18 -10.45 -30.17
C ASN A 151 19.79 -10.25 -31.64
N CYS A 152 20.05 -9.04 -32.16
CA CYS A 152 19.71 -8.69 -33.54
C CYS A 152 20.51 -9.55 -34.54
N ASP A 153 21.72 -9.98 -34.18
CA ASP A 153 22.58 -10.78 -35.07
C ASP A 153 22.14 -12.24 -35.12
N THR A 154 21.70 -12.82 -34.00
CA THR A 154 21.32 -14.24 -33.92
C THR A 154 19.81 -14.48 -33.97
N SER A 155 19.00 -13.42 -33.94
CA SER A 155 17.55 -13.49 -33.73
C SER A 155 17.15 -14.26 -32.46
N GLU A 156 18.08 -14.46 -31.53
CA GLU A 156 17.83 -15.18 -30.28
C GLU A 156 17.29 -14.23 -29.22
N TRP A 157 16.21 -14.68 -28.59
CA TRP A 157 15.64 -14.01 -27.43
C TRP A 157 16.51 -14.29 -26.22
N GLY A 158 16.97 -13.21 -25.60
CA GLY A 158 17.65 -13.24 -24.34
C GLY A 158 16.74 -12.65 -23.27
N PHE A 159 16.84 -13.21 -22.08
CA PHE A 159 16.16 -12.67 -20.92
C PHE A 159 17.17 -11.83 -20.13
N VAL A 160 17.02 -10.49 -20.10
CA VAL A 160 18.00 -9.61 -19.41
C VAL A 160 18.03 -9.94 -17.91
N GLY A 161 16.92 -10.46 -17.41
CA GLY A 161 16.74 -10.96 -16.07
C GLY A 161 15.26 -10.91 -15.72
N GLU A 162 14.85 -11.64 -14.68
CA GLU A 162 13.57 -11.29 -14.06
C GLU A 162 13.86 -9.89 -13.55
N GLU A 163 13.10 -8.90 -13.98
CA GLU A 163 12.89 -7.77 -13.10
C GLU A 163 12.15 -8.38 -11.92
N LYS A 164 12.85 -9.07 -10.99
CA LYS A 164 12.34 -10.01 -9.99
C LYS A 164 11.00 -9.50 -9.50
N ALA A 165 9.86 -9.94 -10.08
CA ALA A 165 8.62 -9.15 -10.17
C ALA A 165 8.65 -8.03 -9.13
N PRO A 166 9.06 -6.79 -9.52
CA PRO A 166 9.92 -5.91 -8.71
C PRO A 166 9.60 -6.16 -7.26
N ARG A 167 10.51 -6.74 -6.45
CA ARG A 167 10.27 -7.32 -5.08
C ARG A 167 8.95 -6.91 -4.40
N ARG A 168 8.63 -5.62 -4.41
CA ARG A 168 7.29 -4.99 -4.38
C ARG A 168 6.08 -5.91 -4.66
N VAL A 169 5.97 -6.61 -5.79
CA VAL A 169 4.75 -7.40 -6.10
C VAL A 169 4.60 -8.60 -5.15
N ARG A 170 5.73 -9.27 -4.81
CA ARG A 170 5.73 -10.34 -3.81
C ARG A 170 5.47 -9.79 -2.41
N ASP A 171 6.05 -8.64 -2.09
CA ASP A 171 5.86 -7.98 -0.79
C ASP A 171 4.41 -7.47 -0.63
N GLU A 172 3.79 -6.94 -1.69
CA GLU A 172 2.39 -6.50 -1.70
C GLU A 172 1.41 -7.66 -1.56
N GLN A 173 1.62 -8.77 -2.26
CA GLN A 173 0.78 -9.96 -2.10
C GLN A 173 0.89 -10.54 -0.70
N HIS A 174 2.11 -10.60 -0.16
CA HIS A 174 2.35 -11.07 1.20
C HIS A 174 1.68 -10.16 2.24
N ILE A 175 1.88 -8.86 2.11
CA ILE A 175 1.31 -7.84 2.99
C ILE A 175 -0.22 -7.82 2.90
N THR A 176 -0.79 -7.95 1.69
CA THR A 176 -2.24 -8.08 1.50
C THR A 176 -2.77 -9.35 2.16
N GLY A 177 -2.05 -10.47 2.03
CA GLY A 177 -2.41 -11.73 2.70
C GLY A 177 -2.47 -11.57 4.22
N ILE A 178 -1.45 -10.96 4.80
CA ILE A 178 -1.40 -10.62 6.23
C ILE A 178 -2.58 -9.72 6.64
N PHE A 179 -2.94 -8.72 5.83
CA PHE A 179 -4.09 -7.86 6.11
C PHE A 179 -5.41 -8.61 6.11
N LEU A 180 -5.61 -9.48 5.14
CA LEU A 180 -6.81 -10.29 5.08
C LEU A 180 -6.91 -11.21 6.30
N GLU A 181 -5.80 -11.78 6.75
CA GLU A 181 -5.77 -12.59 7.97
C GLU A 181 -6.07 -11.75 9.22
N LYS A 182 -5.44 -10.60 9.39
CA LYS A 182 -5.70 -9.72 10.55
C LYS A 182 -7.08 -9.10 10.55
N GLY A 183 -7.60 -8.72 9.39
CA GLY A 183 -8.98 -8.28 9.23
C GLY A 183 -9.96 -9.38 9.65
N LYS A 184 -9.70 -10.65 9.30
CA LYS A 184 -10.49 -11.80 9.77
C LYS A 184 -10.39 -11.96 11.29
N GLU A 185 -9.19 -11.88 11.86
CA GLU A 185 -9.00 -11.95 13.32
C GLU A 185 -9.77 -10.83 14.04
N LEU A 186 -9.72 -9.60 13.52
CA LEU A 186 -10.43 -8.45 14.09
C LEU A 186 -11.93 -8.66 14.01
N ARG A 187 -12.41 -9.11 12.86
CA ARG A 187 -13.83 -9.44 12.67
C ARG A 187 -14.28 -10.51 13.65
N THR A 188 -13.53 -11.60 13.82
CA THR A 188 -13.81 -12.64 14.81
C THR A 188 -13.88 -12.06 16.22
N LEU A 189 -12.98 -11.16 16.56
CA LEU A 189 -12.96 -10.48 17.85
C LEU A 189 -14.21 -9.61 18.08
N LEU A 190 -14.58 -8.77 17.11
CA LEU A 190 -15.81 -7.95 17.17
C LEU A 190 -17.07 -8.82 17.31
N LEU A 191 -17.13 -9.94 16.58
CA LEU A 191 -18.28 -10.85 16.63
C LEU A 191 -18.47 -11.51 18.00
N ARG A 192 -17.42 -11.68 18.82
CA ARG A 192 -17.55 -12.14 20.22
C ARG A 192 -18.33 -11.16 21.07
N HIS A 193 -18.20 -9.86 20.78
CA HIS A 193 -18.90 -8.78 21.48
C HIS A 193 -20.18 -8.32 20.79
N LYS A 194 -20.71 -9.06 19.81
CA LYS A 194 -21.88 -8.66 19.01
C LYS A 194 -23.11 -8.22 19.80
N LYS A 195 -23.34 -8.79 21.00
CA LYS A 195 -24.47 -8.44 21.88
C LYS A 195 -24.41 -6.98 22.37
N VAL A 196 -23.20 -6.45 22.55
CA VAL A 196 -22.95 -5.08 22.98
C VAL A 196 -22.76 -4.17 21.77
N LEU A 197 -21.96 -4.63 20.79
CA LEU A 197 -21.61 -3.81 19.63
C LEU A 197 -22.75 -3.57 18.63
N LYS A 198 -23.90 -4.28 18.75
CA LYS A 198 -25.10 -4.00 17.95
C LYS A 198 -25.69 -2.60 18.16
N ASP A 199 -25.30 -1.93 19.24
CA ASP A 199 -25.77 -0.59 19.56
C ASP A 199 -24.84 0.50 18.99
N VAL A 200 -23.71 0.13 18.37
CA VAL A 200 -22.83 1.10 17.70
C VAL A 200 -23.53 1.71 16.50
N ASP A 201 -23.51 3.03 16.36
CA ASP A 201 -24.06 3.73 15.20
C ASP A 201 -23.02 4.42 14.31
N GLN A 202 -21.82 4.66 14.84
CA GLN A 202 -20.73 5.32 14.12
C GLN A 202 -19.34 4.86 14.60
N VAL A 203 -18.36 4.99 13.71
CA VAL A 203 -16.93 4.79 14.00
C VAL A 203 -16.20 6.12 13.86
N LEU A 204 -15.52 6.56 14.93
CA LEU A 204 -14.73 7.78 14.94
C LEU A 204 -13.23 7.46 15.01
N CYS A 205 -12.49 7.90 14.01
CA CYS A 205 -11.05 7.67 13.86
C CYS A 205 -10.27 8.93 14.20
N PHE A 206 -9.29 8.81 15.09
CA PHE A 206 -8.46 9.93 15.50
C PHE A 206 -6.98 9.62 15.32
N ALA A 207 -6.26 10.57 14.73
CA ALA A 207 -4.81 10.56 14.60
C ALA A 207 -4.25 9.31 13.88
N LEU A 208 -4.89 8.88 12.78
CA LEU A 208 -4.46 7.72 11.99
C LEU A 208 -3.30 8.01 11.02
N GLY A 209 -2.83 9.25 10.98
CA GLY A 209 -1.76 9.74 10.14
C GLY A 209 -2.17 10.02 8.69
N LYS A 210 -1.42 10.89 8.04
CA LYS A 210 -1.51 11.14 6.59
C LYS A 210 -1.33 9.85 5.78
N LEU A 211 -2.06 9.69 4.68
CA LEU A 211 -1.79 8.65 3.70
C LEU A 211 -0.51 9.00 2.94
N ASP A 212 0.63 8.54 3.47
CA ASP A 212 1.90 8.67 2.79
C ASP A 212 2.14 7.44 1.92
N PHE A 213 2.18 7.63 0.60
CA PHE A 213 2.53 6.58 -0.36
C PHE A 213 4.05 6.37 -0.46
N ILE A 214 4.85 7.15 0.28
CA ILE A 214 6.30 6.94 0.34
C ILE A 214 6.57 5.54 0.92
N ARG A 215 7.44 4.82 0.18
CA ARG A 215 7.68 3.37 0.15
C ARG A 215 7.77 2.58 1.47
N TRP A 216 7.84 3.26 2.62
CA TRP A 216 8.17 2.66 3.91
C TRP A 216 7.12 2.89 5.01
N ASN A 217 6.16 3.80 4.84
CA ASN A 217 5.18 4.11 5.88
C ASN A 217 3.77 3.65 5.50
N ARG A 218 3.57 2.32 5.44
CA ARG A 218 2.25 1.72 5.13
C ARG A 218 1.26 1.81 6.30
N ARG A 219 1.72 2.25 7.48
CA ARG A 219 0.95 2.24 8.73
C ARG A 219 -0.36 3.03 8.60
N PRO A 220 -0.37 4.29 8.14
CA PRO A 220 -1.61 5.05 8.04
C PRO A 220 -2.62 4.35 7.15
N TRP A 221 -2.23 3.90 5.96
CA TRP A 221 -3.10 3.14 5.07
C TRP A 221 -3.79 1.96 5.78
N MET A 222 -3.02 1.18 6.52
CA MET A 222 -3.52 0.03 7.27
C MET A 222 -4.53 0.41 8.33
N GLN A 223 -4.28 1.50 9.06
CA GLN A 223 -5.20 1.99 10.10
C GLN A 223 -6.56 2.38 9.52
N HIS A 224 -6.59 3.00 8.33
CA HIS A 224 -7.83 3.37 7.65
C HIS A 224 -8.58 2.16 7.08
N VAL A 225 -7.86 1.20 6.47
CA VAL A 225 -8.50 -0.06 6.00
C VAL A 225 -9.11 -0.84 7.17
N LEU A 226 -8.48 -0.82 8.34
CA LEU A 226 -9.06 -1.43 9.54
C LEU A 226 -10.36 -0.73 9.97
N ALA A 227 -10.45 0.59 9.84
CA ALA A 227 -11.68 1.33 10.13
C ALA A 227 -12.85 0.87 9.23
N GLU A 228 -12.59 0.63 7.95
CA GLU A 228 -13.56 0.07 7.01
C GLU A 228 -14.00 -1.34 7.43
N VAL A 229 -13.05 -2.22 7.76
CA VAL A 229 -13.35 -3.59 8.24
C VAL A 229 -14.22 -3.56 9.51
N ILE A 230 -13.91 -2.65 10.44
CA ILE A 230 -14.69 -2.46 11.67
C ILE A 230 -16.11 -2.01 11.33
N SER A 231 -16.29 -0.96 10.54
CA SER A 231 -17.61 -0.45 10.15
C SER A 231 -18.44 -1.51 9.43
N ALA A 232 -17.87 -2.23 8.46
CA ALA A 232 -18.55 -3.31 7.75
C ALA A 232 -19.00 -4.43 8.70
N THR A 233 -18.13 -4.82 9.65
CA THR A 233 -18.45 -5.84 10.65
C THR A 233 -19.54 -5.37 11.62
N LEU A 234 -19.49 -4.11 12.06
CA LEU A 234 -20.49 -3.53 12.95
C LEU A 234 -21.86 -3.40 12.26
N THR A 235 -21.87 -3.03 10.98
CA THR A 235 -23.09 -3.01 10.16
C THR A 235 -23.71 -4.40 10.08
N GLU A 236 -22.90 -5.43 9.78
CA GLU A 236 -23.34 -6.82 9.79
C GLU A 236 -23.92 -7.24 11.16
N ILE A 237 -23.28 -6.86 12.26
CA ILE A 237 -23.76 -7.15 13.61
C ILE A 237 -25.14 -6.53 13.87
N ARG A 238 -25.35 -5.28 13.44
CA ARG A 238 -26.62 -4.54 13.60
C ARG A 238 -27.74 -5.18 12.79
N GLU A 239 -27.49 -5.47 11.51
CA GLU A 239 -28.47 -6.10 10.61
C GLU A 239 -28.93 -7.46 11.14
N ASN A 240 -27.98 -8.30 11.58
CA ASN A 240 -28.29 -9.61 12.13
C ASN A 240 -29.06 -9.54 13.47
N ALA A 241 -28.84 -8.50 14.28
CA ALA A 241 -29.60 -8.30 15.50
C ALA A 241 -31.04 -7.88 15.22
N SER A 242 -31.26 -7.02 14.23
CA SER A 242 -32.59 -6.58 13.80
C SER A 242 -33.46 -7.74 13.30
N LEU A 243 -32.89 -8.74 12.62
CA LEU A 243 -33.64 -9.91 12.14
C LEU A 243 -34.19 -10.80 13.28
N THR A 244 -33.51 -10.84 14.42
CA THR A 244 -33.94 -11.65 15.57
C THR A 244 -35.00 -10.97 16.44
N GLU A 245 -35.11 -9.64 16.37
CA GLU A 245 -36.08 -8.85 17.12
C GLU A 245 -37.30 -8.64 16.21
N LEU A 246 -38.34 -9.49 16.36
CA LEU A 246 -39.64 -9.58 15.63
C LEU A 246 -40.43 -8.26 15.39
N SER A 247 -39.89 -7.13 15.79
CA SER A 247 -40.35 -5.79 15.45
C SER A 247 -40.22 -5.50 13.95
N LEU A 248 -41.29 -4.93 13.37
CA LEU A 248 -41.31 -4.28 12.05
C LEU A 248 -40.20 -3.21 11.98
N GLN A 249 -38.98 -3.57 11.57
CA GLN A 249 -37.85 -2.64 11.59
C GLN A 249 -37.60 -2.06 10.20
N VAL A 250 -37.77 -0.73 10.12
CA VAL A 250 -37.15 0.13 9.12
C VAL A 250 -35.66 -0.25 9.03
N PRO A 251 -35.11 -0.46 7.82
CA PRO A 251 -33.68 -0.74 7.65
C PRO A 251 -32.86 0.32 8.37
N ARG A 252 -31.94 -0.12 9.24
CA ARG A 252 -30.99 0.81 9.88
C ARG A 252 -29.96 1.25 8.84
N PRO A 253 -29.55 2.53 8.83
CA PRO A 253 -28.46 2.96 7.96
C PRO A 253 -27.16 2.23 8.34
N PRO A 254 -26.24 2.01 7.39
CA PRO A 254 -24.90 1.48 7.67
C PRO A 254 -24.15 2.27 8.74
N VAL A 255 -23.19 1.64 9.42
CA VAL A 255 -22.34 2.33 10.39
C VAL A 255 -21.37 3.23 9.64
N GLU A 256 -21.52 4.55 9.78
CA GLU A 256 -20.65 5.50 9.10
C GLU A 256 -19.28 5.59 9.79
N VAL A 257 -18.25 5.87 8.99
CA VAL A 257 -16.89 6.12 9.48
C VAL A 257 -16.56 7.59 9.29
N TYR A 258 -16.06 8.20 10.35
CA TYR A 258 -15.55 9.56 10.33
C TYR A 258 -14.09 9.57 10.79
N ALA A 259 -13.28 10.44 10.21
CA ALA A 259 -11.89 10.58 10.60
C ALA A 259 -11.47 12.04 10.78
N TYR A 260 -10.63 12.26 11.78
CA TYR A 260 -9.93 13.51 12.01
C TYR A 260 -8.45 13.27 12.27
N ASP A 261 -7.61 13.91 11.45
CA ASP A 261 -6.18 14.04 11.67
C ASP A 261 -5.70 15.38 11.08
N PRO A 262 -5.04 16.25 11.87
CA PRO A 262 -4.49 17.51 11.36
C PRO A 262 -3.40 17.32 10.28
N ALA A 263 -2.84 16.12 10.13
CA ALA A 263 -1.86 15.80 9.10
C ALA A 263 -2.48 15.44 7.73
N TYR A 264 -3.81 15.29 7.62
CA TYR A 264 -4.45 15.01 6.33
C TYR A 264 -4.26 16.16 5.35
N ASP A 265 -3.61 15.85 4.22
CA ASP A 265 -3.57 16.71 3.05
C ASP A 265 -4.69 16.37 2.07
N GLU A 266 -4.88 17.20 1.05
CA GLU A 266 -5.97 17.05 0.08
C GLU A 266 -5.96 15.69 -0.64
N PRO A 267 -4.81 15.17 -1.12
CA PRO A 267 -4.75 13.82 -1.68
C PRO A 267 -5.20 12.73 -0.69
N SER A 268 -4.82 12.83 0.58
CA SER A 268 -5.28 11.88 1.60
C SER A 268 -6.80 11.92 1.74
N LYS A 269 -7.40 13.11 1.83
CA LYS A 269 -8.85 13.25 2.00
C LYS A 269 -9.62 12.62 0.84
N ILE A 270 -9.21 12.90 -0.40
CA ILE A 270 -9.83 12.32 -1.60
C ILE A 270 -9.80 10.79 -1.52
N VAL A 271 -8.65 10.20 -1.20
CA VAL A 271 -8.53 8.75 -1.11
C VAL A 271 -9.40 8.17 0.02
N LEU A 272 -9.45 8.83 1.17
CA LEU A 272 -10.25 8.38 2.31
C LEU A 272 -11.75 8.42 2.00
N GLU A 273 -12.23 9.50 1.38
CA GLU A 273 -13.64 9.69 1.06
C GLU A 273 -14.08 8.83 -0.12
N GLU A 274 -13.35 8.88 -1.24
CA GLU A 274 -13.75 8.22 -2.49
C GLU A 274 -13.44 6.72 -2.52
N HIS A 275 -12.41 6.26 -1.82
CA HIS A 275 -11.97 4.87 -1.91
C HIS A 275 -12.22 4.05 -0.65
N LEU A 276 -12.26 4.66 0.54
CA LEU A 276 -12.50 3.96 1.80
C LEU A 276 -13.84 4.31 2.45
N SER A 277 -14.64 5.21 1.84
CA SER A 277 -15.92 5.69 2.41
C SER A 277 -15.77 6.23 3.84
N ILE A 278 -14.63 6.89 4.10
CA ILE A 278 -14.32 7.53 5.38
C ILE A 278 -14.55 9.03 5.22
N ASN A 279 -15.53 9.56 5.94
CA ASN A 279 -15.88 10.98 5.90
C ASN A 279 -14.88 11.80 6.72
N ILE A 280 -14.22 12.78 6.11
CA ILE A 280 -13.30 13.63 6.86
C ILE A 280 -14.07 14.72 7.60
N ARG A 281 -13.70 14.93 8.87
CA ARG A 281 -14.28 15.95 9.75
C ARG A 281 -13.16 16.81 10.32
N ASP A 282 -13.54 17.97 10.85
CA ASP A 282 -12.63 18.84 11.58
C ASP A 282 -12.56 18.44 13.06
N PHE A 283 -11.96 19.31 13.88
CA PHE A 283 -11.81 19.10 15.32
C PHE A 283 -13.16 18.95 16.06
N SER A 284 -14.30 19.34 15.45
CA SER A 284 -15.62 19.15 16.06
C SER A 284 -15.99 17.68 16.27
N LEU A 285 -15.29 16.74 15.63
CA LEU A 285 -15.52 15.30 15.77
C LEU A 285 -15.51 14.81 17.22
N TYR A 286 -14.71 15.43 18.10
CA TYR A 286 -14.69 15.11 19.53
C TYR A 286 -16.05 15.31 20.22
N LYS A 287 -16.88 16.23 19.71
CA LYS A 287 -18.23 16.51 20.25
C LYS A 287 -19.26 15.47 19.82
N GLU A 288 -18.95 14.66 18.82
CA GLU A 288 -19.84 13.63 18.28
C GLU A 288 -19.66 12.27 18.99
N ILE A 289 -18.69 12.17 19.91
CA ILE A 289 -18.49 10.95 20.69
C ILE A 289 -19.67 10.76 21.66
N THR A 290 -20.40 9.67 21.47
CA THR A 290 -21.55 9.27 22.30
C THR A 290 -21.30 7.92 22.98
N ASP A 291 -22.27 7.49 23.78
CA ASP A 291 -22.30 6.17 24.40
C ASP A 291 -22.55 5.01 23.42
N LYS A 292 -22.73 5.32 22.12
CA LYS A 292 -22.87 4.39 20.99
C LYS A 292 -21.72 4.49 19.99
N THR A 293 -20.68 5.25 20.30
CA THR A 293 -19.55 5.43 19.39
C THR A 293 -18.53 4.30 19.55
N PHE A 294 -17.98 3.83 18.43
CA PHE A 294 -16.73 3.06 18.40
C PHE A 294 -15.56 3.99 18.05
N VAL A 295 -14.54 4.04 18.89
CA VAL A 295 -13.36 4.89 18.66
C VAL A 295 -12.18 4.06 18.16
N ILE A 296 -11.48 4.56 17.15
CA ILE A 296 -10.18 4.03 16.72
C ILE A 296 -9.13 5.12 16.98
N CYS A 297 -8.15 4.79 17.83
CA CYS A 297 -7.03 5.67 18.09
C CYS A 297 -5.76 4.84 18.24
N ILE A 298 -4.92 4.86 17.21
CA ILE A 298 -3.73 4.01 17.14
C ILE A 298 -2.53 4.93 17.01
N THR A 299 -1.56 4.83 17.93
CA THR A 299 -0.29 5.60 17.88
C THR A 299 -0.49 7.11 17.70
N PRO A 300 -1.40 7.75 18.46
CA PRO A 300 -1.58 9.19 18.33
C PRO A 300 -0.32 9.93 18.80
N SER A 301 0.03 11.03 18.13
CA SER A 301 1.10 11.95 18.57
C SER A 301 0.64 12.92 19.66
N ALA A 302 -0.62 12.82 20.07
CA ALA A 302 -1.28 13.60 21.11
C ALA A 302 -1.99 12.64 22.09
N PRO A 303 -2.35 13.07 23.32
CA PRO A 303 -2.99 12.22 24.32
C PRO A 303 -4.49 12.01 24.00
N VAL A 304 -4.79 11.45 22.84
CA VAL A 304 -6.16 11.37 22.29
C VAL A 304 -7.03 10.46 23.15
N CYS A 305 -6.53 9.30 23.58
CA CYS A 305 -7.33 8.41 24.43
C CYS A 305 -7.67 9.07 25.77
N GLN A 306 -6.76 9.86 26.35
CA GLN A 306 -7.04 10.62 27.58
C GLN A 306 -8.14 11.65 27.34
N ILE A 307 -8.01 12.47 26.29
CA ILE A 307 -8.99 13.51 25.94
C ILE A 307 -10.37 12.87 25.78
N ILE A 308 -10.46 11.77 25.04
CA ILE A 308 -11.72 11.06 24.80
C ILE A 308 -12.33 10.56 26.11
N ALA A 309 -11.55 9.90 26.98
CA ALA A 309 -12.06 9.42 28.26
C ALA A 309 -12.44 10.56 29.23
N ASP A 310 -11.85 11.75 29.05
CA ASP A 310 -12.17 12.92 29.86
C ASP A 310 -13.45 13.63 29.39
N ILE A 311 -13.75 13.64 28.09
CA ILE A 311 -14.92 14.36 27.56
C ILE A 311 -16.13 13.46 27.30
N ALA A 312 -15.92 12.15 27.12
CA ALA A 312 -16.96 11.21 26.69
C ALA A 312 -16.74 9.79 27.24
N ASP A 313 -17.67 8.89 26.94
CA ASP A 313 -17.63 7.48 27.37
C ASP A 313 -18.08 6.56 26.22
N PRO A 314 -17.20 6.34 25.20
CA PRO A 314 -17.56 5.58 24.01
C PRO A 314 -17.87 4.11 24.32
N LEU A 315 -18.71 3.47 23.50
CA LEU A 315 -19.09 2.08 23.71
C LEU A 315 -17.90 1.12 23.59
N ALA A 316 -16.99 1.41 22.66
CA ALA A 316 -15.78 0.64 22.45
C ALA A 316 -14.63 1.51 21.95
N MET A 317 -13.42 1.07 22.21
CA MET A 317 -12.18 1.72 21.77
C MET A 317 -11.17 0.67 21.32
N LEU A 318 -10.64 0.82 20.10
CA LEU A 318 -9.46 0.10 19.64
C LEU A 318 -8.25 1.02 19.76
N CYS A 319 -7.37 0.73 20.74
CA CYS A 319 -6.22 1.55 21.03
C CYS A 319 -5.07 0.72 21.64
N TYR A 320 -4.00 1.42 22.01
CA TYR A 320 -2.91 0.83 22.77
C TYR A 320 -3.33 0.37 24.17
N PRO A 321 -2.53 -0.49 24.83
CA PRO A 321 -2.78 -0.87 26.21
C PRO A 321 -2.90 0.34 27.11
N ILE A 322 -4.11 0.55 27.64
CA ILE A 322 -4.36 1.45 28.76
C ILE A 322 -3.75 0.83 30.02
N ALA A 323 -2.90 1.60 30.71
CA ALA A 323 -2.24 1.14 31.93
C ALA A 323 -3.27 0.82 33.04
N LYS A 324 -2.88 -0.06 33.96
CA LYS A 324 -3.74 -0.47 35.09
C LYS A 324 -3.83 0.58 36.19
N ASN A 325 -2.82 1.44 36.31
CA ASN A 325 -2.71 2.42 37.37
C ASN A 325 -2.25 3.75 36.77
N TYR A 326 -2.99 4.82 37.04
CA TYR A 326 -2.67 6.18 36.60
C TYR A 326 -1.44 6.77 37.30
N LEU A 327 -1.00 6.18 38.41
CA LEU A 327 0.20 6.57 39.16
C LEU A 327 1.48 5.80 38.73
N GLN A 328 1.33 4.67 38.03
CA GLN A 328 2.49 3.97 37.46
C GLN A 328 2.83 4.64 36.13
N CYS A 329 3.68 5.66 36.18
CA CYS A 329 4.48 6.02 35.01
C CYS A 329 5.62 5.00 34.97
N PRO A 330 5.69 4.07 34.00
CA PRO A 330 6.87 3.24 33.88
C PRO A 330 8.05 4.20 33.66
N GLU A 331 9.01 4.20 34.58
CA GLU A 331 10.23 5.02 34.54
C GLU A 331 11.07 4.77 33.26
N ALA A 332 10.68 3.81 32.41
CA ALA A 332 11.40 3.36 31.24
C ALA A 332 10.75 3.69 29.88
N GLU A 333 9.56 4.29 29.83
CA GLU A 333 8.87 4.58 28.55
C GLU A 333 8.52 6.07 28.41
N GLU A 334 9.55 6.91 28.29
CA GLU A 334 9.44 8.37 28.08
C GLU A 334 8.62 8.78 26.84
N ASN A 335 8.21 7.83 25.99
CA ASN A 335 7.60 8.09 24.68
C ASN A 335 6.10 7.74 24.58
N PHE A 336 5.42 7.32 25.67
CA PHE A 336 3.97 7.16 25.64
C PHE A 336 3.28 8.52 25.78
N VAL A 337 2.73 9.03 24.68
CA VAL A 337 1.97 10.29 24.67
C VAL A 337 0.67 10.14 25.48
N ASP A 338 0.02 8.98 25.40
CA ASP A 338 -1.15 8.62 26.22
C ASP A 338 -0.75 8.00 27.56
N ARG A 339 -0.30 8.83 28.51
CA ARG A 339 -0.27 8.46 29.94
C ARG A 339 -1.67 8.07 30.46
N ALA A 340 -1.74 7.19 31.44
CA ALA A 340 -3.03 6.83 32.03
C ALA A 340 -3.56 7.94 32.94
N THR A 341 -4.75 8.49 32.62
CA THR A 341 -5.50 9.38 33.54
C THR A 341 -6.47 8.56 34.38
N LYS A 342 -6.97 9.13 35.48
CA LYS A 342 -7.98 8.47 36.33
C LYS A 342 -9.19 8.02 35.52
N ARG A 343 -9.74 8.88 34.66
CA ARG A 343 -10.91 8.56 33.83
C ARG A 343 -10.63 7.50 32.77
N LEU A 344 -9.43 7.50 32.17
CA LEU A 344 -9.03 6.48 31.21
C LEU A 344 -8.87 5.10 31.88
N VAL A 345 -8.36 5.07 33.12
CA VAL A 345 -8.32 3.83 33.93
C VAL A 345 -9.74 3.37 34.31
N GLU A 346 -10.62 4.27 34.75
CA GLU A 346 -12.02 3.96 35.04
C GLU A 346 -12.74 3.41 33.79
N TYR A 347 -12.50 3.99 32.60
CA TYR A 347 -13.01 3.48 31.33
C TYR A 347 -12.58 2.02 31.10
N ARG A 348 -11.28 1.74 31.26
CA ARG A 348 -10.72 0.39 31.15
C ARG A 348 -11.38 -0.59 32.12
N GLU A 349 -11.64 -0.19 33.36
CA GLU A 349 -12.24 -1.05 34.39
C GLU A 349 -13.72 -1.37 34.10
N ARG A 350 -14.44 -0.45 33.46
CA ARG A 350 -15.81 -0.66 32.96
C ARG A 350 -15.87 -1.61 31.75
N CYS A 351 -14.75 -1.90 31.10
CA CYS A 351 -14.70 -2.78 29.94
C CYS A 351 -14.62 -4.27 30.33
N PHE A 352 -14.94 -5.15 29.37
CA PHE A 352 -14.51 -6.55 29.44
C PHE A 352 -12.98 -6.63 29.56
N PRO A 353 -12.41 -7.74 30.11
CA PRO A 353 -10.97 -7.95 30.07
C PRO A 353 -10.44 -7.67 28.67
N PRO A 354 -9.47 -6.76 28.50
CA PRO A 354 -9.09 -6.28 27.17
C PRO A 354 -8.51 -7.43 26.35
N GLU A 355 -9.18 -7.74 25.24
CA GLU A 355 -8.77 -8.82 24.35
C GLU A 355 -7.58 -8.35 23.50
N LYS A 356 -6.54 -9.18 23.44
CA LYS A 356 -5.38 -8.93 22.58
C LYS A 356 -5.78 -9.21 21.13
N TRP A 357 -5.66 -8.21 20.27
CA TRP A 357 -5.90 -8.41 18.85
C TRP A 357 -4.63 -8.81 18.10
N GLY A 358 -3.46 -8.25 18.44
CA GLY A 358 -2.20 -8.70 17.84
C GLY A 358 -0.98 -7.90 18.27
N ASP A 359 0.20 -8.50 18.05
CA ASP A 359 1.50 -7.82 18.03
C ASP A 359 1.84 -7.52 16.56
N PHE A 360 1.68 -6.26 16.18
CA PHE A 360 1.82 -5.81 14.81
C PHE A 360 3.30 -5.57 14.45
N GLN A 361 4.18 -5.53 15.44
CA GLN A 361 5.61 -5.52 15.21
C GLN A 361 6.06 -6.84 14.57
N ALA A 362 5.54 -7.98 15.03
CA ALA A 362 5.73 -9.28 14.37
C ALA A 362 5.14 -9.33 12.95
N MET A 363 4.13 -8.48 12.68
CA MET A 363 3.44 -8.41 11.39
C MET A 363 4.24 -7.63 10.33
N MET A 364 4.99 -6.60 10.75
CA MET A 364 5.84 -5.79 9.87
C MET A 364 7.30 -6.26 9.86
N ASN A 365 7.79 -6.87 10.94
CA ASN A 365 9.05 -7.59 10.98
C ASN A 365 8.85 -9.01 10.45
N THR A 366 8.66 -9.13 9.14
CA THR A 366 9.23 -10.32 8.50
C THR A 366 10.74 -10.23 8.74
N ASP A 367 11.36 -11.30 9.24
CA ASP A 367 12.82 -11.47 9.48
C ASP A 367 13.73 -10.96 8.32
N LYS A 368 13.17 -10.68 7.15
CA LYS A 368 13.83 -10.08 6.01
C LYS A 368 14.31 -8.65 6.26
N GLY A 369 13.59 -7.79 6.97
CA GLY A 369 14.05 -6.40 7.18
C GLY A 369 15.40 -6.34 7.91
N GLU A 370 15.59 -7.21 8.91
CA GLU A 370 16.84 -7.32 9.65
C GLU A 370 17.93 -8.08 8.88
N ARG A 371 17.57 -9.09 8.08
CA ARG A 371 18.51 -9.79 7.18
C ARG A 371 18.96 -8.92 5.99
N GLU A 372 18.11 -8.08 5.44
CA GLU A 372 18.42 -7.14 4.36
C GLU A 372 19.27 -5.96 4.85
N TYR A 373 19.09 -5.54 6.10
CA TYR A 373 20.03 -4.64 6.77
C TYR A 373 21.41 -5.29 6.94
N LYS A 374 21.47 -6.55 7.41
CA LYS A 374 22.72 -7.32 7.51
C LYS A 374 23.40 -7.53 6.15
N SER A 375 22.64 -7.77 5.08
CA SER A 375 23.19 -8.02 3.75
C SER A 375 23.66 -6.76 3.02
N SER A 376 23.05 -5.60 3.31
CA SER A 376 23.41 -4.32 2.67
C SER A 376 24.54 -3.58 3.38
N MET A 377 24.72 -3.79 4.68
CA MET A 377 25.70 -3.04 5.49
C MET A 377 26.83 -3.93 6.07
N GLY A 378 26.77 -5.25 5.90
CA GLY A 378 27.82 -6.21 6.25
C GLY A 378 28.12 -6.38 7.75
N ARG A 379 27.68 -5.46 8.60
CA ARG A 379 27.87 -5.46 10.06
C ARG A 379 26.69 -4.85 10.80
N THR A 380 26.42 -5.35 11.99
CA THR A 380 25.49 -4.80 12.97
C THR A 380 26.06 -3.53 13.62
N PRO A 381 25.22 -2.67 14.21
CA PRO A 381 25.71 -1.48 14.93
C PRO A 381 26.63 -1.79 16.11
N ALA A 382 26.48 -2.94 16.75
CA ALA A 382 27.39 -3.40 17.80
C ALA A 382 28.80 -3.67 17.22
N GLU A 383 28.87 -4.24 16.03
CA GLU A 383 30.14 -4.50 15.32
C GLU A 383 30.76 -3.22 14.74
N LEU A 384 29.96 -2.20 14.41
CA LEU A 384 30.45 -0.88 13.99
C LEU A 384 31.05 -0.07 15.16
N ARG A 385 30.46 -0.17 16.37
CA ARG A 385 31.02 0.45 17.60
C ARG A 385 32.37 -0.13 18.00
N VAL A 386 32.56 -1.44 17.80
CA VAL A 386 33.86 -2.11 18.06
C VAL A 386 34.91 -1.70 17.01
N ALA A 387 34.51 -1.27 15.82
CA ALA A 387 35.41 -0.91 14.73
C ALA A 387 35.89 0.55 14.74
N GLY A 388 35.49 1.39 15.71
CA GLY A 388 36.01 2.74 15.88
C GLY A 388 35.64 3.75 14.78
N VAL A 389 34.58 3.50 14.00
CA VAL A 389 34.14 4.39 12.92
C VAL A 389 33.25 5.49 13.49
N THR A 390 33.82 6.68 13.72
CA THR A 390 33.13 7.84 14.33
C THR A 390 32.09 8.49 13.41
N ASP A 391 32.31 8.51 12.09
CA ASP A 391 31.33 9.03 11.11
C ASP A 391 30.11 8.11 10.96
N GLY A 392 30.29 6.85 11.39
CA GLY A 392 29.22 5.87 11.49
C GLY A 392 28.20 6.23 12.55
N GLU A 393 28.52 7.03 13.57
CA GLU A 393 27.57 7.38 14.63
C GLU A 393 26.54 8.44 14.22
N GLU A 394 26.85 9.36 13.30
CA GLU A 394 25.87 10.31 12.77
C GLU A 394 24.97 9.69 11.70
N ILE A 395 25.54 8.86 10.81
CA ILE A 395 24.76 8.07 9.84
C ILE A 395 23.96 6.98 10.56
N ALA A 396 24.53 6.37 11.60
CA ALA A 396 23.78 5.44 12.45
C ALA A 396 22.78 6.19 13.31
N LYS A 397 22.98 7.42 13.80
CA LYS A 397 21.94 8.19 14.50
C LYS A 397 20.78 8.54 13.56
N SER A 398 21.05 9.08 12.37
CA SER A 398 20.00 9.40 11.39
C SER A 398 19.30 8.16 10.82
N LYS A 399 19.98 7.00 10.77
CA LYS A 399 19.38 5.71 10.40
C LYS A 399 18.85 4.90 11.60
N TYR A 400 19.25 5.18 12.84
CA TYR A 400 18.71 4.55 14.06
C TYR A 400 17.29 5.04 14.33
N ASP A 401 16.94 6.24 13.86
CA ASP A 401 15.55 6.66 13.78
C ASP A 401 14.70 5.64 13.01
N SER A 402 15.26 4.90 12.04
CA SER A 402 14.52 3.83 11.34
C SER A 402 14.34 2.55 12.17
N LYS A 403 15.26 2.22 13.09
CA LYS A 403 15.09 1.14 14.09
C LYS A 403 14.08 1.52 15.18
N TRP A 404 13.91 2.82 15.44
CA TRP A 404 12.83 3.34 16.28
C TRP A 404 11.49 3.33 15.55
N ILE A 405 11.45 3.71 14.27
CA ILE A 405 10.24 3.65 13.43
C ILE A 405 9.70 2.22 13.33
N THR A 406 10.56 1.19 13.31
CA THR A 406 10.13 -0.23 13.31
C THR A 406 9.80 -0.81 14.69
N LYS A 407 10.22 -0.17 15.79
CA LYS A 407 9.85 -0.59 17.16
C LYS A 407 8.54 0.03 17.65
N VAL A 408 8.12 1.16 17.09
CA VAL A 408 7.03 1.99 17.64
C VAL A 408 5.65 1.69 17.05
N CYS A 409 5.52 0.83 16.03
CA CYS A 409 4.25 0.74 15.32
C CYS A 409 3.97 -0.70 14.87
N PHE A 410 3.10 -1.52 15.45
CA PHE A 410 2.05 -1.30 16.42
C PHE A 410 2.24 -2.33 17.54
N GLY A 411 2.41 -1.86 18.77
CA GLY A 411 2.39 -2.74 19.95
C GLY A 411 1.00 -3.35 20.19
N ASP A 412 0.90 -4.20 21.20
CA ASP A 412 -0.27 -4.99 21.61
C ASP A 412 -1.61 -4.23 21.57
N LEU A 413 -2.24 -4.10 20.39
CA LEU A 413 -3.52 -3.43 20.28
C LEU A 413 -4.56 -4.21 21.06
N LYS A 414 -5.36 -3.45 21.81
CA LYS A 414 -6.41 -3.98 22.67
C LYS A 414 -7.74 -3.42 22.22
N LEU A 415 -8.71 -4.32 22.13
CA LEU A 415 -10.10 -3.93 22.02
C LEU A 415 -10.67 -3.77 23.43
N TYR A 416 -11.11 -2.56 23.75
CA TYR A 416 -11.86 -2.24 24.95
C TYR A 416 -13.34 -2.14 24.58
N VAL A 417 -14.18 -3.01 25.14
CA VAL A 417 -15.64 -2.95 24.96
C VAL A 417 -16.27 -2.73 26.32
N ARG A 418 -17.02 -1.64 26.47
CA ARG A 418 -17.69 -1.29 27.73
C ARG A 418 -18.76 -2.32 28.06
N LYS A 419 -18.83 -2.76 29.32
CA LYS A 419 -19.93 -3.62 29.80
C LYS A 419 -21.22 -2.80 29.80
N LYS A 420 -22.35 -3.42 29.45
CA LYS A 420 -23.66 -2.79 29.65
C LYS A 420 -23.86 -2.60 31.14
N ALA A 421 -24.22 -1.39 31.58
CA ALA A 421 -24.60 -1.19 32.97
C ALA A 421 -25.78 -2.11 33.29
N GLU A 422 -25.62 -2.97 34.30
CA GLU A 422 -26.73 -3.70 34.90
C GLU A 422 -27.62 -2.63 35.56
N LYS A 423 -28.71 -2.29 34.88
CA LYS A 423 -29.71 -1.33 35.37
C LYS A 423 -30.60 -1.98 36.40
#